data_AF-A0A7Y3J4U6-F1
#
_entry.id   AF-A0A7Y3J4U6-F1
#
_cell.length_a   1.000
_cell.length_b   1.000
_cell.length_c   1.000
_cell.angle_alpha   90.00
_cell.angle_beta   90.00
_cell.angle_gamma   90.00
#
_symmetry.space_group_name_H-M   'P 1'
#
loop_
_entity.id
_entity.type
_entity.pdbx_description
1 polymer ?
#
loop_
_entity_poly.entity_id
_entity_poly.type
_entity_poly.pdbx_seq_one_letter_code
_entity_poly.pdbx_strand_id
1 'polypeptide(L)'
;MSGFLLWLRELEAADQDELAQLDVSQPLQERHLRYWPWPYGAQKSQALRAGVDASASGKRLLEDAIDEHKRLLYVSMTRARDLLVLARPARKLDGPWMGTVGLAARLPEDEVTALALRDGGLVPFRRRLLKADDGIVQRPFEGGDLRWFAMPRALSPKPPLMMNPSSAIPVASGITEVVTIGTRITIGEAAEPAAVGDAVHACLALQLMARERPISSAQTHEVLGRFGVADAVDATALATQV
;
A
#
# COMPACT_ATOMS: atom_id res chain seq x y z
N MET A 1 -16.12 -15.83 11.85
CA MET A 1 -16.41 -14.52 12.44
C MET A 1 -15.61 -13.50 11.65
N SER A 2 -16.28 -12.67 10.84
CA SER A 2 -15.63 -11.61 10.08
C SER A 2 -16.16 -10.32 10.66
N GLY A 3 -15.38 -9.69 11.55
CA GLY A 3 -15.66 -8.32 11.97
C GLY A 3 -15.42 -7.42 10.76
N PHE A 4 -16.43 -6.66 10.36
CA PHE A 4 -16.27 -5.58 9.39
C PHE A 4 -15.74 -4.37 10.14
N LEU A 5 -14.56 -3.90 9.78
CA LEU A 5 -14.09 -2.56 10.16
C LEU A 5 -14.83 -1.56 9.26
N LEU A 6 -15.89 -0.97 9.81
CA LEU A 6 -16.58 0.16 9.20
C LEU A 6 -15.82 1.43 9.61
N TRP A 7 -15.05 1.99 8.67
CA TRP A 7 -14.40 3.29 8.84
C TRP A 7 -15.40 4.43 8.59
N LEU A 8 -16.23 4.75 9.57
CA LEU A 8 -17.04 5.98 9.49
C LEU A 8 -16.08 7.18 9.69
N ARG A 9 -15.70 7.82 8.59
CA ARG A 9 -14.86 9.01 8.59
C ARG A 9 -15.72 10.22 8.96
N GLU A 10 -15.90 10.48 10.25
CA GLU A 10 -16.13 11.85 10.71
C GLU A 10 -14.76 12.55 10.69
N LEU A 11 -14.56 13.35 9.64
CA LEU A 11 -13.45 14.30 9.57
C LEU A 11 -13.72 15.42 10.58
N GLU A 12 -13.37 15.22 11.84
CA GLU A 12 -12.82 16.33 12.60
C GLU A 12 -11.43 16.58 12.00
N ALA A 13 -11.23 17.80 11.51
CA ALA A 13 -10.01 18.24 10.87
C ALA A 13 -8.84 18.06 11.85
N ALA A 14 -8.08 16.97 11.68
CA ALA A 14 -6.78 16.84 12.33
C ALA A 14 -5.85 17.86 11.67
N ASP A 15 -5.44 18.83 12.45
CA ASP A 15 -4.48 19.86 12.09
C ASP A 15 -3.16 19.19 11.65
N GLN A 16 -2.60 19.62 10.51
CA GLN A 16 -1.44 18.95 9.91
C GLN A 16 -0.14 19.14 10.71
N ASP A 17 -0.17 19.92 11.80
CA ASP A 17 0.97 20.21 12.68
C ASP A 17 1.16 19.20 13.84
N GLU A 18 0.27 18.21 14.03
CA GLU A 18 0.35 17.22 15.13
C GLU A 18 1.31 16.03 14.90
N LEU A 19 2.19 16.08 13.89
CA LEU A 19 3.28 15.10 13.73
C LEU A 19 4.45 15.31 14.70
N ALA A 20 4.24 16.07 15.78
CA ALA A 20 5.18 16.20 16.87
C ALA A 20 5.42 14.82 17.53
N GLN A 21 6.63 14.29 17.32
CA GLN A 21 7.25 13.16 18.03
C GLN A 21 6.32 11.97 18.35
N LEU A 22 6.16 11.06 17.39
CA LEU A 22 5.75 9.69 17.70
C LEU A 22 6.71 9.06 18.72
N ASP A 23 6.34 9.06 20.00
CA ASP A 23 7.03 8.27 21.02
C ASP A 23 6.68 6.80 20.82
N VAL A 24 7.65 6.03 20.35
CA VAL A 24 7.51 4.58 20.12
C VAL A 24 7.21 3.83 21.43
N SER A 25 7.60 4.38 22.58
CA SER A 25 7.31 3.79 23.90
C SER A 25 5.87 4.05 24.36
N GLN A 26 5.21 5.08 23.81
CA GLN A 26 3.80 5.40 24.08
C GLN A 26 3.03 5.63 22.77
N PRO A 27 2.90 4.60 21.92
CA PRO A 27 2.42 4.74 20.54
C PRO A 27 0.92 5.04 20.42
N LEU A 28 0.19 5.13 21.54
CA LEU A 28 -1.22 5.52 21.59
C LEU A 28 -1.43 6.77 22.47
N GLN A 29 -0.35 7.44 22.88
CA GLN A 29 -0.46 8.71 23.59
C GLN A 29 -1.29 9.67 22.73
N GLU A 30 -2.35 10.20 23.35
CA GLU A 30 -3.34 11.10 22.73
C GLU A 30 -4.09 10.53 21.51
N ARG A 31 -3.99 9.21 21.27
CA ARG A 31 -4.67 8.52 20.15
C ARG A 31 -5.57 7.40 20.65
N HIS A 32 -6.83 7.42 20.22
CA HIS A 32 -7.83 6.43 20.62
C HIS A 32 -8.14 5.45 19.48
N LEU A 33 -7.93 4.16 19.73
CA LEU A 33 -8.42 3.10 18.85
C LEU A 33 -9.92 2.89 19.09
N ARG A 34 -10.74 3.18 18.08
CA ARG A 34 -12.19 2.91 18.12
C ARG A 34 -12.45 1.56 17.45
N TYR A 35 -12.91 0.58 18.23
CA TYR A 35 -13.38 -0.71 17.73
C TYR A 35 -14.87 -0.84 17.96
N TRP A 36 -15.66 -0.86 16.90
CA TRP A 36 -17.11 -0.99 16.96
C TRP A 36 -17.48 -2.45 16.69
N PRO A 37 -17.60 -3.30 17.73
CA PRO A 37 -18.02 -4.68 17.53
C PRO A 37 -19.43 -4.69 16.95
N TRP A 38 -19.73 -5.74 16.19
CA TRP A 38 -21.09 -5.97 15.73
C TRP A 38 -22.04 -6.08 16.94
N PRO A 39 -23.01 -5.17 17.12
CA PRO A 39 -23.79 -5.07 18.36
C PRO A 39 -24.71 -6.29 18.59
N TYR A 40 -24.92 -7.10 17.56
CA TYR A 40 -25.82 -8.25 17.59
C TYR A 40 -25.10 -9.61 17.60
N GLY A 41 -23.79 -9.63 17.86
CA GLY A 41 -23.02 -10.84 18.10
C GLY A 41 -23.11 -11.87 16.95
N ALA A 42 -23.60 -13.08 17.25
CA ALA A 42 -23.67 -14.18 16.29
C ALA A 42 -24.85 -14.10 15.29
N GLN A 43 -25.75 -13.12 15.45
CA GLN A 43 -26.93 -12.97 14.59
C GLN A 43 -26.52 -12.48 13.20
N LYS A 44 -26.77 -13.32 12.18
CA LYS A 44 -26.33 -13.10 10.80
C LYS A 44 -27.30 -12.30 9.93
N SER A 45 -28.56 -12.18 10.34
CA SER A 45 -29.64 -11.62 9.54
C SER A 45 -30.45 -10.65 10.38
N GLN A 46 -30.42 -9.38 10.00
CA GLN A 46 -31.34 -8.37 10.51
C GLN A 46 -31.73 -7.44 9.37
N ALA A 47 -32.99 -7.01 9.34
CA ALA A 47 -33.50 -6.04 8.39
C ALA A 47 -32.68 -4.74 8.39
N LEU A 48 -32.16 -4.34 9.56
CA LEU A 48 -31.26 -3.19 9.69
C LEU A 48 -29.98 -3.36 8.86
N ARG A 49 -29.35 -4.54 8.89
CA ARG A 49 -28.14 -4.80 8.09
C ARG A 49 -28.45 -4.71 6.60
N ALA A 50 -29.53 -5.34 6.16
CA ALA A 50 -29.93 -5.28 4.76
C ALA A 50 -30.22 -3.84 4.31
N GLY A 51 -30.85 -3.03 5.17
CA GLY A 51 -31.08 -1.61 4.92
C GLY A 51 -29.80 -0.79 4.83
N VAL A 52 -28.85 -1.02 5.75
CA VAL A 52 -27.54 -0.33 5.76
C VAL A 52 -26.71 -0.73 4.54
N ASP A 53 -26.56 -2.03 4.26
CA ASP A 53 -25.80 -2.56 3.13
C ASP A 53 -26.40 -2.07 1.77
N ALA A 54 -27.72 -1.86 1.71
CA ALA A 54 -28.40 -1.33 0.52
C ALA A 54 -28.31 0.20 0.38
N SER A 55 -28.08 0.93 1.48
CA SER A 55 -28.00 2.39 1.48
C SER A 55 -26.79 2.90 0.69
N ALA A 56 -26.87 4.14 0.18
CA ALA A 56 -25.77 4.76 -0.56
C ALA A 56 -24.49 4.87 0.32
N SER A 57 -24.64 5.28 1.58
CA SER A 57 -23.53 5.38 2.52
C SER A 57 -22.90 4.02 2.84
N GLY A 58 -23.70 2.97 2.99
CA GLY A 58 -23.20 1.62 3.25
C GLY A 58 -22.40 1.04 2.06
N LYS A 59 -22.87 1.27 0.83
CA LYS A 59 -22.13 0.87 -0.38
C LYS A 59 -20.80 1.60 -0.51
N ARG A 60 -20.81 2.94 -0.35
CA ARG A 60 -19.58 3.75 -0.38
C ARG A 60 -18.58 3.30 0.68
N LEU A 61 -19.04 3.07 1.90
CA LEU A 61 -18.19 2.63 2.99
C LEU A 61 -17.62 1.23 2.77
N LEU A 62 -18.38 0.34 2.14
CA LEU A 62 -17.89 -0.98 1.72
C LEU A 62 -16.79 -0.85 0.65
N GLU A 63 -16.97 0.03 -0.33
CA GLU A 63 -15.96 0.32 -1.36
C GLU A 63 -14.68 0.88 -0.72
N ASP A 64 -14.79 1.87 0.15
CA ASP A 64 -13.67 2.45 0.89
C ASP A 64 -12.93 1.38 1.72
N ALA A 65 -13.68 0.50 2.40
CA ALA A 65 -13.09 -0.60 3.16
C ALA A 65 -12.38 -1.61 2.25
N ILE A 66 -12.92 -1.92 1.07
CA ILE A 66 -12.28 -2.82 0.11
C ILE A 66 -10.97 -2.20 -0.41
N ASP A 67 -10.97 -0.91 -0.72
CA ASP A 67 -9.78 -0.21 -1.20
C ASP A 67 -8.70 -0.11 -0.13
N GLU A 68 -9.08 0.10 1.14
CA GLU A 68 -8.12 0.05 2.24
C GLU A 68 -7.52 -1.35 2.41
N HIS A 69 -8.32 -2.41 2.33
CA HIS A 69 -7.79 -3.77 2.35
C HIS A 69 -6.81 -4.05 1.20
N LYS A 70 -7.04 -3.48 0.00
CA LYS A 70 -6.08 -3.59 -1.12
C LYS A 70 -4.77 -2.86 -0.79
N ARG A 71 -4.81 -1.67 -0.18
CA ARG A 71 -3.61 -0.94 0.26
C ARG A 71 -2.82 -1.72 1.29
N LEU A 72 -3.49 -2.27 2.31
CA LEU A 72 -2.84 -3.09 3.35
C LEU A 72 -2.22 -4.36 2.76
N LEU A 73 -2.92 -5.01 1.80
CA LEU A 73 -2.37 -6.16 1.09
C LEU A 73 -1.10 -5.75 0.31
N TYR A 74 -1.15 -4.65 -0.45
CA TYR A 74 0.00 -4.15 -1.18
C TYR A 74 1.21 -3.89 -0.27
N VAL A 75 1.02 -3.18 0.84
CA VAL A 75 2.09 -2.89 1.81
C VAL A 75 2.68 -4.18 2.38
N SER A 76 1.83 -5.12 2.80
CA SER A 76 2.31 -6.39 3.37
C SER A 76 3.09 -7.24 2.35
N MET A 77 2.66 -7.26 1.08
CA MET A 77 3.32 -8.03 0.03
C MET A 77 4.64 -7.40 -0.42
N THR A 78 4.73 -6.07 -0.43
CA THR A 78 5.93 -5.34 -0.88
C THR A 78 6.96 -5.12 0.21
N ARG A 79 6.63 -5.39 1.49
CA ARG A 79 7.60 -5.26 2.57
C ARG A 79 8.64 -6.37 2.59
N ALA A 80 8.30 -7.57 2.11
CA ALA A 80 9.21 -8.69 2.08
C ALA A 80 10.33 -8.44 1.05
N ARG A 81 11.59 -8.39 1.51
CA ARG A 81 12.75 -8.22 0.63
C ARG A 81 13.13 -9.52 -0.08
N ASP A 82 13.20 -10.61 0.67
CA ASP A 82 13.80 -11.87 0.20
C ASP A 82 12.77 -12.99 0.02
N LEU A 83 11.78 -13.11 0.91
CA LEU A 83 10.79 -14.20 0.88
C LEU A 83 9.42 -13.73 1.41
N LEU A 84 8.37 -13.99 0.65
CA LEU A 84 6.97 -13.81 1.06
C LEU A 84 6.33 -15.17 1.33
N VAL A 85 5.82 -15.37 2.54
CA VAL A 85 5.10 -16.60 2.93
C VAL A 85 3.62 -16.29 3.12
N LEU A 86 2.76 -16.94 2.33
CA LEU A 86 1.31 -16.82 2.42
C LEU A 86 0.71 -18.07 3.06
N ALA A 87 0.37 -18.00 4.34
CA ALA A 87 -0.29 -19.08 5.06
C ALA A 87 -1.81 -18.96 4.94
N ARG A 88 -2.48 -20.03 4.51
CA ARG A 88 -3.94 -20.06 4.35
C ARG A 88 -4.53 -21.45 4.67
N PRO A 89 -5.77 -21.52 5.18
CA PRO A 89 -6.46 -22.80 5.37
C PRO A 89 -6.71 -23.52 4.03
N ALA A 90 -6.51 -24.84 4.00
CA ALA A 90 -6.71 -25.64 2.78
C ALA A 90 -8.14 -25.57 2.22
N ARG A 91 -9.15 -25.41 3.08
CA ARG A 91 -10.57 -25.33 2.69
C ARG A 91 -11.06 -23.92 2.39
N LYS A 92 -10.31 -22.89 2.78
CA LYS A 92 -10.69 -21.48 2.60
C LYS A 92 -9.47 -20.71 2.11
N LEU A 93 -9.29 -20.75 0.79
CA LEU A 93 -8.09 -20.25 0.13
C LEU A 93 -8.01 -18.72 0.08
N ASP A 94 -9.15 -18.03 0.20
CA ASP A 94 -9.22 -16.59 0.31
C ASP A 94 -9.75 -16.16 1.69
N GLY A 95 -8.96 -15.31 2.35
CA GLY A 95 -9.40 -14.50 3.49
C GLY A 95 -10.02 -13.18 3.04
N PRO A 96 -10.57 -12.38 3.98
CA PRO A 96 -11.22 -11.09 3.68
C PRO A 96 -10.37 -10.13 2.83
N TRP A 97 -9.06 -10.10 3.07
CA TRP A 97 -8.10 -9.24 2.39
C TRP A 97 -7.53 -9.87 1.11
N MET A 98 -7.28 -11.19 1.08
CA MET A 98 -6.85 -11.90 -0.14
C MET A 98 -7.93 -11.91 -1.23
N GLY A 99 -9.19 -11.99 -0.81
CA GLY A 99 -10.34 -12.02 -1.70
C GLY A 99 -10.57 -10.71 -2.45
N THR A 100 -10.12 -9.56 -1.94
CA THR A 100 -10.31 -8.25 -2.60
C THR A 100 -9.62 -8.18 -3.96
N VAL A 101 -8.55 -8.95 -4.13
CA VAL A 101 -7.86 -9.09 -5.40
C VAL A 101 -8.07 -10.46 -6.02
N GLY A 102 -8.79 -11.40 -5.40
CA GLY A 102 -8.90 -12.78 -5.89
C GLY A 102 -7.54 -13.48 -5.94
N LEU A 103 -6.76 -13.38 -4.86
CA LEU A 103 -5.40 -13.90 -4.79
C LEU A 103 -5.35 -15.42 -4.95
N ALA A 104 -6.33 -16.17 -4.43
CA ALA A 104 -6.31 -17.62 -4.54
C ALA A 104 -6.30 -18.12 -5.98
N ALA A 105 -7.07 -17.48 -6.87
CA ALA A 105 -7.13 -17.82 -8.28
C ALA A 105 -5.84 -17.50 -9.05
N ARG A 106 -4.95 -16.68 -8.47
CA ARG A 106 -3.64 -16.34 -9.07
C ARG A 106 -2.52 -17.26 -8.59
N LEU A 107 -2.73 -18.00 -7.50
CA LEU A 107 -1.73 -18.91 -6.97
C LEU A 107 -1.97 -20.32 -7.53
N PRO A 108 -0.94 -20.96 -8.11
CA PRO A 108 -1.02 -22.30 -8.67
C PRO A 108 -1.55 -23.32 -7.67
N GLU A 109 -2.38 -24.22 -8.17
CA GLU A 109 -2.86 -25.34 -7.37
C GLU A 109 -1.82 -26.48 -7.32
N ASP A 110 -1.10 -26.69 -8.41
CA ASP A 110 -0.11 -27.76 -8.50
C ASP A 110 1.23 -27.41 -7.81
N GLU A 111 2.04 -28.44 -7.59
CA GLU A 111 3.43 -28.27 -7.16
C GLU A 111 4.26 -27.70 -8.32
N VAL A 112 4.28 -26.37 -8.41
CA VAL A 112 5.15 -25.64 -9.34
C VAL A 112 6.30 -24.97 -8.61
N THR A 113 7.41 -24.79 -9.31
CA THR A 113 8.66 -24.20 -8.79
C THR A 113 8.80 -22.71 -9.13
N ALA A 114 7.94 -22.18 -10.00
CA ALA A 114 7.93 -20.77 -10.39
C ALA A 114 6.51 -20.29 -10.76
N LEU A 115 6.27 -19.00 -10.53
CA LEU A 115 5.10 -18.25 -11.00
C LEU A 115 5.47 -17.50 -12.27
N ALA A 116 4.66 -17.68 -13.32
CA ALA A 116 4.73 -16.83 -14.50
C ALA A 116 3.98 -15.52 -14.27
N LEU A 117 4.67 -14.41 -14.48
CA LEU A 117 4.11 -13.07 -14.48
C LEU A 117 3.56 -12.73 -15.88
N ARG A 118 2.69 -11.71 -15.95
CA ARG A 118 2.03 -11.32 -17.20
C ARG A 118 2.99 -10.77 -18.26
N ASP A 119 4.12 -10.26 -17.82
CA ASP A 119 5.22 -9.78 -18.66
C ASP A 119 6.18 -10.90 -19.11
N GLY A 120 5.89 -12.15 -18.74
CA GLY A 120 6.74 -13.31 -19.04
C GLY A 120 7.84 -13.56 -18.01
N GLY A 121 7.98 -12.70 -16.98
CA GLY A 121 8.92 -12.92 -15.88
C GLY A 121 8.58 -14.17 -15.07
N LEU A 122 9.60 -14.80 -14.47
CA LEU A 122 9.42 -15.95 -13.59
C LEU A 122 9.85 -15.58 -12.16
N VAL A 123 8.99 -15.87 -11.18
CA VAL A 123 9.30 -15.70 -9.75
C VAL A 123 9.37 -17.07 -9.08
N PRO A 124 10.45 -17.42 -8.36
CA PRO A 124 10.53 -18.66 -7.61
C PRO A 124 9.34 -18.84 -6.68
N PHE A 125 8.73 -20.01 -6.71
CA PHE A 125 7.53 -20.31 -5.93
C PHE A 125 7.58 -21.73 -5.38
N ARG A 126 6.98 -21.91 -4.21
CA ARG A 126 6.80 -23.22 -3.61
C ARG A 126 5.48 -23.24 -2.86
N ARG A 127 4.64 -24.22 -3.18
CA ARG A 127 3.47 -24.57 -2.39
C ARG A 127 3.83 -25.69 -1.41
N ARG A 128 3.32 -25.60 -0.17
CA ARG A 128 3.37 -26.69 0.81
C ARG A 128 2.00 -26.84 1.43
N LEU A 129 1.45 -28.06 1.40
CA LEU A 129 0.24 -28.41 2.14
C LEU A 129 0.68 -28.98 3.49
N LEU A 130 0.26 -28.34 4.57
CA LEU A 130 0.53 -28.81 5.94
C LEU A 130 -0.70 -29.57 6.45
N LYS A 131 -0.51 -30.80 6.91
CA LYS A 131 -1.51 -31.62 7.59
C LYS A 131 -1.29 -31.55 9.10
N ALA A 132 -2.35 -31.66 9.89
CA ALA A 132 -2.24 -31.64 11.36
C ALA A 132 -1.36 -32.80 11.90
N ASP A 133 -1.32 -33.91 11.17
CA ASP A 133 -0.52 -35.10 11.50
C ASP A 133 0.90 -35.04 10.94
N ASP A 134 1.25 -33.98 10.19
CA ASP A 134 2.66 -33.64 9.93
C ASP A 134 3.22 -33.26 11.29
N GLY A 135 3.73 -34.25 12.00
CA GLY A 135 3.97 -34.20 13.43
C GLY A 135 4.69 -32.91 13.83
N ILE A 136 4.39 -32.45 15.05
CA ILE A 136 5.26 -31.51 15.75
C ILE A 136 6.59 -32.24 15.92
N VAL A 137 7.43 -32.18 14.89
CA VAL A 137 8.84 -32.47 15.02
C VAL A 137 9.30 -31.33 15.91
N GLN A 138 9.49 -31.65 17.18
CA GLN A 138 10.38 -30.91 18.05
C GLN A 138 11.72 -30.96 17.35
N ARG A 139 11.91 -30.07 16.37
CA ARG A 139 13.23 -29.80 15.85
C ARG A 139 13.92 -29.23 17.07
N PRO A 140 15.03 -29.83 17.54
CA PRO A 140 15.87 -29.10 18.47
C PRO A 140 16.03 -27.73 17.85
N PHE A 141 15.72 -26.69 18.61
CA PHE A 141 16.24 -25.39 18.27
C PHE A 141 17.75 -25.58 18.41
N GLU A 142 18.39 -26.12 17.36
CA GLU A 142 19.77 -25.79 17.08
C GLU A 142 19.74 -24.30 17.19
N GLY A 143 20.43 -23.76 18.19
CA GLY A 143 20.62 -22.33 18.34
C GLY A 143 21.33 -21.85 17.09
N GLY A 144 20.59 -21.80 15.98
CA GLY A 144 20.88 -20.98 14.85
C GLY A 144 20.97 -19.63 15.48
N ASP A 145 22.18 -19.09 15.40
CA ASP A 145 22.46 -17.73 15.75
C ASP A 145 21.42 -16.92 14.99
N LEU A 146 20.32 -16.58 15.69
CA LEU A 146 19.42 -15.51 15.29
C LEU A 146 20.32 -14.30 15.45
N ARG A 147 21.21 -14.12 14.47
CA ARG A 147 21.98 -12.91 14.24
C ARG A 147 20.93 -11.90 13.85
N TRP A 148 20.21 -11.43 14.85
CA TRP A 148 19.79 -10.06 14.89
C TRP A 148 21.03 -9.26 14.50
N PHE A 149 20.83 -8.29 13.61
CA PHE A 149 21.88 -7.34 13.30
C PHE A 149 22.55 -6.95 14.60
N ALA A 150 23.87 -7.16 14.71
CA ALA A 150 24.61 -6.87 15.93
C ALA A 150 24.26 -5.43 16.30
N MET A 151 23.47 -5.26 17.36
CA MET A 151 23.06 -3.93 17.79
C MET A 151 24.36 -3.22 18.14
N PRO A 152 24.68 -2.10 17.49
CA PRO A 152 25.92 -1.40 17.75
C PRO A 152 26.01 -1.13 19.25
N ARG A 153 27.06 -1.63 19.91
CA ARG A 153 27.28 -1.43 21.35
C ARG A 153 27.41 0.06 21.71
N ALA A 154 27.74 0.88 20.71
CA ALA A 154 27.62 2.33 20.74
C ALA A 154 26.86 2.79 19.51
N LEU A 155 25.88 3.67 19.70
CA LEU A 155 25.25 4.41 18.61
C LEU A 155 26.28 5.39 18.07
N SER A 156 26.76 5.17 16.84
CA SER A 156 27.49 6.21 16.12
C SER A 156 26.50 7.32 15.74
N PRO A 157 26.89 8.60 15.80
CA PRO A 157 26.08 9.67 15.21
C PRO A 157 25.83 9.34 13.73
N LYS A 158 24.56 9.13 13.38
CA LYS A 158 24.15 8.93 12.00
C LYS A 158 23.73 10.29 11.43
N PRO A 159 24.01 10.56 10.14
CA PRO A 159 23.39 11.69 9.49
C PRO A 159 21.87 11.56 9.59
N PRO A 160 21.15 12.69 9.69
CA PRO A 160 19.70 12.66 9.78
C PRO A 160 19.11 11.95 8.56
N LEU A 161 18.12 11.09 8.80
CA LEU A 161 17.42 10.33 7.76
C LEU A 161 16.75 11.27 6.74
N MET A 162 16.27 12.41 7.23
CA MET A 162 15.69 13.47 6.43
C MET A 162 16.59 14.69 6.53
N MET A 163 17.09 15.15 5.38
CA MET A 163 17.72 16.46 5.27
C MET A 163 16.76 17.38 4.55
N ASN A 164 16.40 18.50 5.18
CA ASN A 164 15.71 19.58 4.51
C ASN A 164 16.77 20.49 3.87
N PRO A 165 16.88 20.54 2.52
CA PRO A 165 17.89 21.34 1.85
C PRO A 165 17.78 22.83 2.20
N SER A 166 16.56 23.35 2.38
CA SER A 166 16.29 24.77 2.65
C SER A 166 16.65 25.20 4.07
N SER A 167 16.80 24.25 4.99
CA SER A 167 17.20 24.50 6.38
C SER A 167 18.61 23.99 6.70
N ALA A 168 19.33 23.49 5.70
CA ALA A 168 20.70 23.04 5.87
C ALA A 168 21.65 24.23 6.02
N ILE A 169 22.74 24.03 6.79
CA ILE A 169 23.80 25.03 6.90
C ILE A 169 24.39 25.26 5.49
N PRO A 170 24.42 26.50 4.98
CA PRO A 170 24.97 26.78 3.67
C PRO A 170 26.42 26.34 3.58
N VAL A 171 26.71 25.49 2.60
CA VAL A 171 28.08 25.07 2.27
C VAL A 171 28.51 25.81 1.01
N ALA A 172 29.74 26.35 1.01
CA ALA A 172 30.33 26.93 -0.19
C ALA A 172 30.30 25.89 -1.32
N SER A 173 29.47 26.17 -2.33
CA SER A 173 29.19 25.24 -3.43
C SER A 173 29.13 26.03 -4.74
N GLY A 174 29.52 25.37 -5.82
CA GLY A 174 29.44 25.89 -7.18
C GLY A 174 28.55 25.00 -8.02
N ILE A 175 27.81 25.58 -8.96
CA ILE A 175 27.04 24.83 -9.93
C ILE A 175 28.03 24.17 -10.90
N THR A 176 28.08 22.84 -10.90
CA THR A 176 28.93 22.08 -11.83
C THR A 176 28.26 21.90 -13.19
N GLU A 177 26.96 21.67 -13.19
CA GLU A 177 26.18 21.41 -14.39
C GLU A 177 24.73 21.85 -14.17
N VAL A 178 24.12 22.41 -15.21
CA VAL A 178 22.68 22.70 -15.24
C VAL A 178 22.07 21.85 -16.34
N VAL A 179 21.19 20.93 -15.96
CA VAL A 179 20.44 20.10 -16.89
C VAL A 179 18.98 20.54 -16.86
N THR A 180 18.41 20.79 -18.04
CA THR A 180 16.97 21.04 -18.18
C THR A 180 16.24 19.72 -18.34
N ILE A 181 15.31 19.43 -17.42
CA ILE A 181 14.47 18.22 -17.47
C ILE A 181 13.08 18.64 -17.94
N GLY A 182 12.69 18.15 -19.12
CA GLY A 182 11.35 18.35 -19.68
C GLY A 182 11.01 19.82 -20.01
N THR A 183 9.72 20.09 -20.14
CA THR A 183 9.10 21.39 -20.41
C THR A 183 8.00 21.68 -19.39
N ARG A 184 7.73 22.96 -19.14
CA ARG A 184 6.69 23.37 -18.20
C ARG A 184 5.32 22.83 -18.64
N ILE A 185 4.69 22.02 -17.81
CA ILE A 185 3.27 21.63 -17.96
C ILE A 185 2.42 22.68 -17.24
N THR A 186 1.46 23.26 -17.96
CA THR A 186 0.49 24.19 -17.38
C THR A 186 -0.51 23.41 -16.54
N ILE A 187 -0.76 23.89 -15.32
CA ILE A 187 -1.77 23.32 -14.40
C ILE A 187 -2.89 24.34 -14.28
N GLY A 188 -4.14 23.91 -14.45
CA GLY A 188 -5.31 24.77 -14.30
C GLY A 188 -5.41 25.37 -12.89
N GLU A 189 -5.74 26.66 -12.78
CA GLU A 189 -5.73 27.39 -11.50
C GLU A 189 -6.71 26.84 -10.45
N ALA A 190 -7.79 26.21 -10.88
CA ALA A 190 -8.79 25.61 -9.99
C ALA A 190 -8.45 24.18 -9.54
N ALA A 191 -7.32 23.62 -9.97
CA ALA A 191 -6.93 22.26 -9.64
C ALA A 191 -6.44 22.15 -8.19
N GLU A 192 -6.96 21.17 -7.46
CA GLU A 192 -6.50 20.89 -6.10
C GLU A 192 -5.05 20.37 -6.14
N PRO A 193 -4.08 21.05 -5.51
CA PRO A 193 -2.66 20.72 -5.68
C PRO A 193 -2.28 19.30 -5.26
N ALA A 194 -2.88 18.76 -4.19
CA ALA A 194 -2.57 17.41 -3.73
C ALA A 194 -3.07 16.36 -4.74
N ALA A 195 -4.28 16.53 -5.29
CA ALA A 195 -4.84 15.66 -6.32
C ALA A 195 -4.01 15.68 -7.61
N VAL A 196 -3.49 16.83 -8.02
CA VAL A 196 -2.55 16.94 -9.15
C VAL A 196 -1.26 16.18 -8.85
N GLY A 197 -0.69 16.36 -7.66
CA GLY A 197 0.51 15.65 -7.23
C GLY A 197 0.33 14.13 -7.23
N ASP A 198 -0.77 13.65 -6.64
CA ASP A 198 -1.11 12.23 -6.58
C ASP A 198 -1.33 11.63 -7.98
N ALA A 199 -1.99 12.37 -8.88
CA ALA A 199 -2.22 11.93 -10.25
C ALA A 199 -0.91 11.82 -11.06
N VAL A 200 0.00 12.79 -10.90
CA VAL A 200 1.33 12.77 -11.52
C VAL A 200 2.16 11.60 -10.97
N HIS A 201 2.12 11.37 -9.66
CA HIS A 201 2.77 10.21 -9.03
C HIS A 201 2.23 8.88 -9.59
N ALA A 202 0.91 8.77 -9.78
CA ALA A 202 0.32 7.58 -10.37
C ALA A 202 0.76 7.35 -11.83
N CYS A 203 0.91 8.42 -12.62
CA CYS A 203 1.43 8.33 -13.99
C CYS A 203 2.91 7.88 -14.01
N LEU A 204 3.75 8.46 -13.16
CA LEU A 204 5.16 8.03 -12.99
C LEU A 204 5.26 6.57 -12.57
N ALA A 205 4.44 6.14 -11.60
CA ALA A 205 4.41 4.75 -11.16
C ALA A 205 3.99 3.81 -12.31
N LEU A 206 2.99 4.20 -13.10
CA LEU A 206 2.56 3.43 -14.27
C LEU A 206 3.68 3.30 -15.31
N GLN A 207 4.40 4.39 -15.59
CA GLN A 207 5.55 4.40 -16.50
C GLN A 207 6.70 3.51 -16.00
N LEU A 208 7.04 3.61 -14.71
CA LEU A 208 8.07 2.75 -14.10
C LEU A 208 7.72 1.26 -14.15
N MET A 209 6.42 0.92 -14.13
CA MET A 209 5.93 -0.45 -14.29
C MET A 209 5.88 -0.88 -15.76
N ALA A 210 5.66 0.04 -16.70
CA ALA A 210 5.55 -0.26 -18.12
C ALA A 210 6.90 -0.50 -18.81
N ARG A 211 8.03 -0.14 -18.17
CA ARG A 211 9.48 -0.35 -18.47
C ARG A 211 9.96 -0.25 -19.93
N GLU A 212 9.33 -0.96 -20.85
CA GLU A 212 9.68 -1.02 -22.28
C GLU A 212 8.73 -0.22 -23.18
N ARG A 213 7.56 0.19 -22.70
CA ARG A 213 6.60 1.01 -23.46
C ARG A 213 6.26 2.28 -22.71
N PRO A 214 6.46 3.47 -23.32
CA PRO A 214 5.95 4.71 -22.78
C PRO A 214 4.42 4.63 -22.57
N ILE A 215 3.94 5.18 -21.47
CA ILE A 215 2.51 5.35 -21.26
C ILE A 215 1.94 6.25 -22.34
N SER A 216 0.78 5.87 -22.88
CA SER A 216 0.10 6.67 -23.90
C SER A 216 -0.64 7.85 -23.28
N SER A 217 -0.85 8.91 -24.07
CA SER A 217 -1.71 10.05 -23.68
C SER A 217 -3.10 9.60 -23.21
N ALA A 218 -3.67 8.55 -23.81
CA ALA A 218 -4.95 7.97 -23.40
C ALA A 218 -4.89 7.36 -21.98
N GLN A 219 -3.83 6.61 -21.66
CA GLN A 219 -3.64 6.05 -20.31
C GLN A 219 -3.42 7.15 -19.27
N THR A 220 -2.62 8.16 -19.62
CA THR A 220 -2.38 9.32 -18.76
C THR A 220 -3.69 10.07 -18.49
N HIS A 221 -4.51 10.31 -19.51
CA HIS A 221 -5.82 10.95 -19.36
C HIS A 221 -6.75 10.13 -18.46
N GLU A 222 -6.76 8.80 -18.60
CA GLU A 222 -7.55 7.92 -17.73
C GLU A 222 -7.11 8.03 -16.26
N VAL A 223 -5.80 8.04 -16.01
CA VAL A 223 -5.24 8.23 -14.66
C VAL A 223 -5.66 9.60 -14.11
N LEU A 224 -5.43 10.68 -14.85
CA LEU A 224 -5.82 12.04 -14.44
C LEU A 224 -7.33 12.14 -14.14
N GLY A 225 -8.17 11.46 -14.94
CA GLY A 225 -9.63 11.40 -14.73
C GLY A 225 -10.03 10.72 -13.43
N ARG A 226 -9.31 9.67 -13.00
CA ARG A 226 -9.58 8.98 -11.71
C ARG A 226 -9.28 9.87 -10.50
N PHE A 227 -8.38 10.84 -10.65
CA PHE A 227 -8.07 11.85 -9.64
C PHE A 227 -8.87 13.14 -9.82
N GLY A 228 -9.76 13.23 -10.82
CA GLY A 228 -10.60 14.39 -11.08
C GLY A 228 -9.86 15.60 -11.65
N VAL A 229 -8.67 15.41 -12.23
CA VAL A 229 -7.79 16.49 -12.73
C VAL A 229 -7.52 16.41 -14.23
N ALA A 230 -8.34 15.66 -14.98
CA ALA A 230 -8.19 15.50 -16.44
C ALA A 230 -8.24 16.83 -17.21
N ASP A 231 -9.09 17.77 -16.79
CA ASP A 231 -9.22 19.08 -17.43
C ASP A 231 -8.14 20.09 -16.97
N ALA A 232 -7.41 19.74 -15.90
CA ALA A 232 -6.43 20.63 -15.28
C ALA A 232 -5.00 20.40 -15.79
N VAL A 233 -4.71 19.22 -16.36
CA VAL A 233 -3.36 18.82 -16.79
C VAL A 233 -3.44 18.22 -18.18
N ASP A 234 -2.65 18.74 -19.12
CA ASP A 234 -2.56 18.17 -20.46
C ASP A 234 -1.92 16.77 -20.42
N ALA A 235 -2.75 15.75 -20.68
CA ALA A 235 -2.34 14.35 -20.67
C ALA A 235 -1.24 14.03 -21.70
N THR A 236 -1.20 14.73 -22.83
CA THR A 236 -0.19 14.53 -23.87
C THR A 236 1.13 15.16 -23.46
N ALA A 237 1.07 16.38 -22.91
CA ALA A 237 2.25 17.05 -22.39
C ALA A 237 2.86 16.28 -21.21
N LEU A 238 2.04 15.65 -20.37
CA LEU A 238 2.52 14.79 -19.29
C LEU A 238 3.11 13.49 -19.82
N ALA A 239 2.39 12.74 -20.68
CA ALA A 239 2.83 11.44 -21.20
C ALA A 239 4.18 11.47 -21.96
N THR A 240 4.55 12.62 -22.52
CA THR A 240 5.82 12.79 -23.24
C THR A 240 7.02 13.05 -22.32
N GLN A 241 6.77 13.26 -21.02
CA GLN A 241 7.78 13.72 -20.06
C GLN A 241 7.94 12.81 -18.84
N VAL A 242 7.04 11.83 -18.65
CA VAL A 242 7.19 10.75 -17.67
C VAL A 242 7.75 9.51 -18.34
#